data_AF-A0A078KXH7-F1
#
_entry.id   AF-A0A078KXH7-F1
#
_cell.length_a   1.000
_cell.length_b   1.000
_cell.length_c   1.000
_cell.angle_alpha   90.00
_cell.angle_beta   90.00
_cell.angle_gamma   90.00
#
_symmetry.space_group_name_H-M   'P 1'
#
loop_
_entity.id
_entity.type
_entity.pdbx_description
1 polymer ?
#
loop_
_entity_poly.entity_id
_entity_poly.type
_entity_poly.pdbx_seq_one_letter_code
_entity_poly.pdbx_strand_id
1 'polypeptide(L)'
;MAKDYGKRKPTRQKSSMPKQLFWLLASFLSGYLAATVFDFTSLSSWVNANILAKHKGTKPEAQVAVKEPELPKPKFEFYTLLAKDRSAPAQPKPAPVAQQVKPQAPQQPVAPAQQATVPATTPAQQAANAVVVTESKPVAVANTSRESYLIQIAAFKARSDAEHLKAALTLKGFDVSVVATVQQQVSWYRVIVGPFGSRPAAEKAQLNLAQNERIKGMIRKIDV
;
A
#
# COMPACT_ATOMS: atom_id res chain seq x y z
N MET A 1 -41.53 22.11 -53.95
CA MET A 1 -40.82 22.69 -52.79
C MET A 1 -39.51 23.32 -53.26
N ALA A 2 -39.41 24.65 -53.26
CA ALA A 2 -38.18 25.39 -53.53
C ALA A 2 -37.34 25.50 -52.25
N LYS A 3 -36.02 25.31 -52.37
CA LYS A 3 -35.04 25.44 -51.29
C LYS A 3 -34.52 26.87 -51.28
N ASP A 4 -35.01 27.68 -50.33
CA ASP A 4 -34.43 28.98 -50.00
C ASP A 4 -33.10 28.78 -49.27
N TYR A 5 -32.00 29.15 -49.93
CA TYR A 5 -30.70 29.31 -49.29
C TYR A 5 -30.15 30.70 -49.54
N GLY A 6 -29.89 31.40 -48.44
CA GLY A 6 -28.77 32.32 -48.33
C GLY A 6 -29.18 33.79 -48.23
N LYS A 7 -28.99 34.38 -47.04
CA LYS A 7 -28.08 35.52 -46.81
C LYS A 7 -27.67 35.53 -45.33
N ARG A 8 -26.42 35.14 -45.00
CA ARG A 8 -25.75 35.54 -43.75
C ARG A 8 -24.69 36.58 -44.10
N LYS A 9 -24.75 37.75 -43.45
CA LYS A 9 -23.81 38.86 -43.62
C LYS A 9 -22.47 38.51 -42.93
N PRO A 10 -21.30 38.81 -43.52
CA PRO A 10 -20.02 38.62 -42.83
C PRO A 10 -19.78 39.73 -41.82
N THR A 11 -19.46 39.36 -40.58
CA THR A 11 -18.95 40.27 -39.55
C THR A 11 -17.48 40.60 -39.85
N ARG A 12 -17.19 41.89 -39.97
CA ARG A 12 -15.85 42.43 -40.23
C ARG A 12 -14.98 42.28 -38.97
N GLN A 13 -14.13 41.25 -38.91
CA GLN A 13 -13.06 41.19 -37.90
C GLN A 13 -12.02 42.27 -38.22
N LYS A 14 -11.99 43.33 -37.41
CA LYS A 14 -11.00 44.41 -37.48
C LYS A 14 -9.76 43.94 -36.73
N SER A 15 -8.78 43.38 -37.44
CA SER A 15 -7.50 42.93 -36.89
C SER A 15 -6.66 44.12 -36.41
N SER A 16 -6.70 44.41 -35.10
CA SER A 16 -5.70 45.29 -34.46
C SER A 16 -4.44 44.48 -34.15
N MET A 17 -3.80 43.98 -35.20
CA MET A 17 -2.66 43.07 -35.11
C MET A 17 -1.38 43.64 -34.46
N PRO A 18 -1.07 44.96 -34.45
CA PRO A 18 0.17 45.41 -33.80
C PRO A 18 0.07 45.50 -32.28
N LYS A 19 -1.10 45.86 -31.71
CA LYS A 19 -1.26 45.98 -30.24
C LYS A 19 -1.35 44.62 -29.54
N GLN A 20 -1.99 43.63 -30.17
CA GLN A 20 -2.05 42.27 -29.63
C GLN A 20 -0.68 41.58 -29.68
N LEU A 21 0.08 41.77 -30.76
CA LEU A 21 1.44 41.26 -30.85
C LEU A 21 2.36 41.91 -29.81
N PHE A 22 2.21 43.22 -29.56
CA PHE A 22 2.95 43.91 -28.50
C PHE A 22 2.64 43.36 -27.11
N TRP A 23 1.36 43.08 -26.82
CA TRP A 23 0.96 42.50 -25.52
C TRP A 23 1.46 41.06 -25.35
N LEU A 24 1.44 40.26 -26.41
CA LEU A 24 2.02 38.91 -26.40
C LEU A 24 3.54 38.98 -26.19
N LEU A 25 4.24 39.86 -26.90
CA LEU A 25 5.69 40.02 -26.77
C LEU A 25 6.08 40.51 -25.37
N ALA A 26 5.34 41.46 -24.81
CA ALA A 26 5.54 41.94 -23.44
C ALA A 26 5.34 40.82 -22.40
N SER A 27 4.31 39.99 -22.57
CA SER A 27 4.07 38.84 -21.68
C SER A 27 5.17 37.78 -21.79
N PHE A 28 5.67 37.52 -23.00
CA PHE A 28 6.74 36.57 -23.25
C PHE A 28 8.06 37.06 -22.67
N LEU A 29 8.40 38.34 -22.83
CA LEU A 29 9.60 38.94 -22.27
C LEU A 29 9.54 38.95 -20.73
N SER A 30 8.39 39.26 -20.14
CA SER A 30 8.21 39.22 -18.69
C SER A 30 8.33 37.79 -18.13
N GLY A 31 7.76 36.80 -18.81
CA GLY A 31 7.91 35.38 -18.45
C GLY A 31 9.34 34.87 -18.61
N TYR A 32 10.03 35.26 -19.68
CA TYR A 32 11.44 34.94 -19.90
C TYR A 32 12.33 35.58 -18.81
N LEU A 33 12.09 36.84 -18.46
CA LEU A 33 12.83 37.52 -17.41
C LEU A 33 12.57 36.85 -16.04
N ALA A 34 11.32 36.48 -15.75
CA ALA A 34 10.99 35.71 -14.56
C ALA A 34 11.67 34.33 -14.54
N ALA A 35 11.80 33.63 -15.67
CA ALA A 35 12.52 32.37 -15.75
C ALA A 35 14.04 32.53 -15.58
N THR A 36 14.62 33.67 -15.98
CA THR A 36 16.04 33.97 -15.76
C THR A 36 16.36 34.42 -14.33
N VAL A 37 15.41 35.04 -13.64
CA VAL A 37 15.61 35.54 -12.26
C VAL A 37 15.15 34.53 -11.21
N PHE A 38 14.17 33.69 -11.53
CA PHE A 38 13.65 32.64 -10.66
C PHE A 38 14.28 31.30 -11.01
N ASP A 39 15.57 31.20 -10.72
CA ASP A 39 16.40 30.03 -11.00
C ASP A 39 15.95 28.84 -10.12
N PHE A 40 15.19 27.90 -10.70
CA PHE A 40 14.71 26.67 -10.03
C PHE A 40 15.88 25.86 -9.44
N THR A 41 17.08 26.03 -10.01
CA THR A 41 18.35 25.46 -9.54
C THR A 41 18.74 25.95 -8.15
N SER A 42 18.50 27.24 -7.85
CA SER A 42 18.82 27.85 -6.55
C SER A 42 17.81 27.52 -5.46
N LEU A 43 16.54 27.28 -5.84
CA LEU A 43 15.53 26.84 -4.90
C LEU A 43 15.75 25.37 -4.47
N SER A 44 16.13 24.51 -5.42
CA SER A 44 16.50 23.11 -5.16
C SER A 44 17.70 22.99 -4.21
N SER A 45 18.73 23.82 -4.38
CA SER A 45 19.92 23.77 -3.52
C SER A 45 19.64 24.28 -2.11
N TRP A 46 18.81 25.32 -1.93
CA TRP A 46 18.39 25.80 -0.60
C TRP A 46 17.51 24.78 0.14
N VAL A 47 16.56 24.13 -0.54
CA VAL A 47 15.73 23.09 0.06
C VAL A 47 16.58 21.87 0.47
N ASN A 48 17.49 21.41 -0.39
CA ASN A 48 18.41 20.32 -0.05
C ASN A 48 19.34 20.71 1.11
N ALA A 49 19.84 21.95 1.15
CA ALA A 49 20.67 22.42 2.26
C ALA A 49 19.88 22.45 3.57
N ASN A 50 18.64 22.94 3.60
CA ASN A 50 17.90 23.08 4.85
C ASN A 50 17.27 21.76 5.35
N ILE A 51 16.96 20.82 4.43
CA ILE A 51 16.41 19.50 4.77
C ILE A 51 17.52 18.48 5.08
N LEU A 52 18.69 18.56 4.42
CA LEU A 52 19.82 17.64 4.66
C LEU A 52 20.80 18.15 5.74
N ALA A 53 21.00 19.47 5.88
CA ALA A 53 21.92 20.01 6.89
C ALA A 53 21.34 20.02 8.31
N LYS A 54 20.01 19.91 8.50
CA LYS A 54 19.45 19.65 9.84
C LYS A 54 19.86 18.29 10.43
N HIS A 55 20.52 17.42 9.66
CA HIS A 55 21.12 16.17 10.15
C HIS A 55 22.65 16.22 10.28
N LYS A 56 23.30 17.35 9.93
CA LYS A 56 24.75 17.49 10.07
C LYS A 56 25.07 18.64 11.00
N GLY A 57 25.03 18.32 12.30
CA GLY A 57 25.58 19.17 13.34
C GLY A 57 26.99 19.66 12.97
N THR A 58 27.08 20.97 12.81
CA THR A 58 28.05 21.83 13.50
C THR A 58 29.46 21.25 13.68
N LYS A 59 30.37 21.57 12.75
CA LYS A 59 31.81 21.67 13.03
C LYS A 59 32.22 23.14 12.90
N PRO A 60 32.73 23.74 13.99
CA PRO A 60 33.88 24.61 13.90
C PRO A 60 35.07 23.97 14.63
N GLU A 61 36.22 24.12 13.99
CA GLU A 61 37.52 23.70 14.48
C GLU A 61 37.99 24.63 15.59
N ALA A 62 38.26 24.09 16.78
CA ALA A 62 39.16 24.69 17.76
C ALA A 62 39.81 23.57 18.57
N GLN A 63 41.14 23.57 18.54
CA GLN A 63 42.00 22.59 19.18
C GLN A 63 41.90 22.72 20.71
N VAL A 64 41.44 21.68 21.40
CA VAL A 64 41.84 21.38 22.78
C VAL A 64 41.90 19.87 22.92
N ALA A 65 43.09 19.35 23.21
CA ALA A 65 43.28 17.98 23.65
C ALA A 65 42.64 17.80 25.04
N VAL A 66 41.50 17.12 25.13
CA VAL A 66 41.00 16.52 26.38
C VAL A 66 40.27 15.21 26.04
N LYS A 67 40.61 14.17 26.80
CA LYS A 67 40.14 12.79 26.73
C LYS A 67 38.62 12.66 26.56
N GLU A 68 38.26 11.77 25.66
CA GLU A 68 36.93 11.25 25.36
C GLU A 68 36.24 10.66 26.62
N PRO A 69 35.09 11.20 27.05
CA PRO A 69 34.12 10.42 27.81
C PRO A 69 33.25 9.66 26.80
N GLU A 70 33.55 8.37 26.61
CA GLU A 70 32.73 7.48 25.78
C GLU A 70 31.31 7.43 26.38
N LEU A 71 30.32 8.04 25.71
CA LEU A 71 28.92 7.85 26.07
C LEU A 71 28.61 6.34 26.02
N PRO A 72 27.99 5.76 27.07
CA PRO A 72 27.76 4.34 27.09
C PRO A 72 26.86 3.95 25.93
N LYS A 73 27.41 3.14 25.02
CA LYS A 73 26.66 2.43 23.98
C LYS A 73 25.48 1.73 24.65
N PRO A 74 24.25 1.83 24.12
CA PRO A 74 23.09 1.15 24.70
C PRO A 74 23.37 -0.36 24.71
N LYS A 75 23.59 -0.91 25.90
CA LYS A 75 23.71 -2.35 26.12
C LYS A 75 22.29 -2.93 26.21
N PHE A 76 22.02 -3.92 25.37
CA PHE A 76 20.76 -4.64 25.37
C PHE A 76 20.67 -5.54 26.61
N GLU A 77 19.78 -5.18 27.54
CA GLU A 77 19.50 -5.89 28.82
C GLU A 77 18.76 -7.24 28.65
N PHE A 78 18.61 -7.74 27.42
CA PHE A 78 17.80 -8.92 27.15
C PHE A 78 18.47 -10.23 27.65
N TYR A 79 19.77 -10.37 27.45
CA TYR A 79 20.50 -11.58 27.88
C TYR A 79 20.82 -11.59 29.38
N THR A 80 20.91 -10.42 30.02
CA THR A 80 21.04 -10.30 31.48
C THR A 80 19.78 -10.77 32.20
N LEU A 81 18.61 -10.52 31.63
CA LEU A 81 17.33 -10.97 32.21
C LEU A 81 17.10 -12.47 32.03
N LEU A 82 17.44 -13.05 30.87
CA LEU A 82 17.33 -14.51 30.65
C LEU A 82 18.25 -15.34 31.56
N ALA A 83 19.43 -14.81 31.90
CA ALA A 83 20.35 -15.46 32.83
C ALA A 83 19.84 -15.40 34.29
N LYS A 84 19.05 -14.38 34.65
CA LYS A 84 18.54 -14.17 36.01
C LYS A 84 17.35 -15.08 36.35
N ASP A 85 16.60 -15.57 35.35
CA ASP A 85 15.43 -16.46 35.54
C ASP A 85 15.76 -17.96 35.56
N ARG A 86 17.02 -18.38 35.32
CA ARG A 86 17.43 -19.78 35.56
C ARG A 86 17.76 -20.01 37.03
N SER A 87 16.72 -20.05 37.86
CA SER A 87 16.74 -20.87 39.08
C SER A 87 16.75 -22.34 38.67
N ALA A 88 17.93 -22.96 38.70
CA ALA A 88 18.09 -24.39 38.49
C ALA A 88 17.44 -25.18 39.65
N PRO A 89 16.68 -26.26 39.38
CA PRO A 89 16.36 -27.24 40.40
C PRO A 89 17.64 -27.97 40.82
N ALA A 90 17.78 -28.15 42.13
CA ALA A 90 18.91 -28.75 42.81
C ALA A 90 19.31 -30.12 42.21
N GLN A 91 20.60 -30.29 41.91
CA GLN A 91 21.23 -31.59 41.77
C GLN A 91 21.77 -32.03 43.15
N PRO A 92 21.49 -33.25 43.63
CA PRO A 92 22.14 -33.80 44.81
C PRO A 92 23.52 -34.37 44.46
N LYS A 93 24.54 -33.98 45.25
CA LYS A 93 25.93 -34.48 45.19
C LYS A 93 26.11 -35.68 46.15
N PRO A 94 27.01 -36.65 45.87
CA PRO A 94 26.92 -38.03 46.35
C PRO A 94 27.69 -38.32 47.64
N ALA A 95 27.23 -39.32 48.40
CA ALA A 95 27.96 -40.02 49.46
C ALA A 95 28.18 -41.50 49.06
N PRO A 96 29.31 -42.15 49.41
CA PRO A 96 29.72 -43.40 48.79
C PRO A 96 29.47 -44.67 49.64
N VAL A 97 29.27 -45.78 48.92
CA VAL A 97 29.43 -47.22 49.27
C VAL A 97 28.45 -47.90 50.25
N ALA A 98 27.57 -48.78 49.72
CA ALA A 98 27.67 -50.25 49.82
C ALA A 98 26.34 -50.95 49.45
N GLN A 99 26.39 -51.86 48.46
CA GLN A 99 25.61 -53.13 48.32
C GLN A 99 24.06 -53.04 48.40
N GLN A 100 23.26 -53.45 47.41
CA GLN A 100 23.14 -54.82 46.89
C GLN A 100 22.07 -54.92 45.76
N VAL A 101 22.26 -55.89 44.86
CA VAL A 101 21.33 -56.62 43.94
C VAL A 101 20.62 -55.95 42.73
N LYS A 102 21.21 -56.17 41.53
CA LYS A 102 20.74 -56.84 40.28
C LYS A 102 19.24 -56.77 39.82
N PRO A 103 18.92 -57.03 38.53
CA PRO A 103 18.35 -56.03 37.60
C PRO A 103 17.04 -56.47 36.91
N GLN A 104 16.22 -55.53 36.45
CA GLN A 104 15.28 -55.80 35.34
C GLN A 104 14.97 -54.51 34.55
N ALA A 105 15.30 -54.57 33.27
CA ALA A 105 14.83 -53.71 32.20
C ALA A 105 14.05 -54.62 31.22
N PRO A 106 13.56 -54.14 30.06
CA PRO A 106 12.72 -52.98 29.76
C PRO A 106 11.50 -53.42 28.92
N GLN A 107 10.36 -52.71 28.94
CA GLN A 107 9.30 -52.97 27.94
C GLN A 107 8.61 -51.70 27.42
N GLN A 108 8.90 -51.41 26.15
CA GLN A 108 8.04 -50.85 25.11
C GLN A 108 8.28 -51.72 23.86
N PRO A 109 7.49 -51.66 22.77
CA PRO A 109 6.07 -51.30 22.57
C PRO A 109 5.34 -52.32 21.63
N VAL A 110 4.01 -52.26 21.48
CA VAL A 110 3.30 -52.65 20.22
C VAL A 110 1.83 -52.15 20.20
N ALA A 111 1.42 -51.58 19.06
CA ALA A 111 0.04 -51.42 18.54
C ALA A 111 -0.07 -52.29 17.24
N PRO A 112 -1.20 -52.49 16.50
CA PRO A 112 -2.51 -51.80 16.46
C PRO A 112 -3.79 -52.69 16.18
N ALA A 113 -4.95 -52.04 15.92
CA ALA A 113 -6.22 -52.51 15.31
C ALA A 113 -7.22 -53.31 16.22
N GLN A 114 -8.54 -53.12 16.25
CA GLN A 114 -9.53 -52.55 15.31
C GLN A 114 -10.95 -52.40 15.98
N GLN A 115 -11.76 -51.48 15.42
CA GLN A 115 -13.26 -51.40 15.39
C GLN A 115 -14.02 -51.02 16.69
N ALA A 116 -14.66 -49.85 16.82
CA ALA A 116 -15.81 -49.23 16.11
C ALA A 116 -17.19 -49.68 16.64
N THR A 117 -17.87 -48.79 17.38
CA THR A 117 -19.32 -48.50 17.24
C THR A 117 -19.66 -47.19 17.95
N VAL A 118 -20.02 -46.18 17.15
CA VAL A 118 -20.73 -44.96 17.56
C VAL A 118 -22.23 -45.22 17.44
N PRO A 119 -23.07 -44.85 18.42
CA PRO A 119 -24.50 -44.66 18.17
C PRO A 119 -24.75 -43.18 17.82
N ALA A 120 -24.86 -42.92 16.53
CA ALA A 120 -25.62 -41.78 16.02
C ALA A 120 -27.11 -42.09 16.20
N THR A 121 -27.88 -41.15 16.78
CA THR A 121 -29.34 -41.24 16.84
C THR A 121 -29.95 -39.91 16.39
N THR A 122 -30.41 -39.93 15.13
CA THR A 122 -31.48 -39.13 14.51
C THR A 122 -32.01 -40.08 13.43
N PRO A 123 -33.33 -40.40 13.28
CA PRO A 123 -34.36 -39.41 12.88
C PRO A 123 -35.85 -39.72 13.19
N ALA A 124 -36.66 -38.67 13.41
CA ALA A 124 -38.10 -38.58 13.08
C ALA A 124 -38.52 -37.10 13.27
N GLN A 125 -38.63 -36.26 12.23
CA GLN A 125 -39.70 -36.16 11.23
C GLN A 125 -41.05 -35.72 11.81
N GLN A 126 -41.28 -34.41 11.86
CA GLN A 126 -42.60 -33.79 11.78
C GLN A 126 -42.55 -32.67 10.73
N ALA A 127 -43.27 -32.90 9.63
CA ALA A 127 -43.79 -31.91 8.70
C ALA A 127 -44.83 -31.02 9.44
N ALA A 128 -45.27 -29.86 9.00
CA ALA A 128 -45.29 -29.22 7.70
C ALA A 128 -45.49 -27.71 7.92
N ASN A 129 -44.93 -26.88 7.04
CA ASN A 129 -45.56 -25.64 6.56
C ASN A 129 -44.91 -25.30 5.21
N ALA A 130 -45.50 -25.87 4.16
CA ALA A 130 -45.34 -25.41 2.77
C ALA A 130 -46.38 -24.30 2.50
N VAL A 131 -46.24 -23.64 1.32
CA VAL A 131 -47.04 -22.53 0.71
C VAL A 131 -46.16 -21.25 0.69
N VAL A 132 -45.58 -20.72 -0.40
CA VAL A 132 -45.80 -20.84 -1.86
C VAL A 132 -44.51 -20.51 -2.63
N VAL A 133 -44.31 -21.21 -3.74
CA VAL A 133 -43.37 -20.91 -4.84
C VAL A 133 -43.84 -19.67 -5.61
N THR A 134 -42.98 -18.66 -5.75
CA THR A 134 -43.08 -17.70 -6.86
C THR A 134 -41.73 -17.58 -7.55
N GLU A 135 -41.60 -18.35 -8.62
CA GLU A 135 -41.06 -17.91 -9.91
C GLU A 135 -39.55 -17.67 -10.05
N SER A 136 -38.85 -18.79 -10.31
CA SER A 136 -38.01 -19.00 -11.50
C SER A 136 -37.78 -17.77 -12.40
N LYS A 137 -36.78 -16.95 -12.08
CA LYS A 137 -36.03 -16.25 -13.12
C LYS A 137 -34.78 -17.07 -13.42
N PRO A 138 -34.58 -17.58 -14.64
CA PRO A 138 -33.37 -18.31 -14.97
C PRO A 138 -32.23 -17.30 -14.98
N VAL A 139 -31.45 -17.24 -13.91
CA VAL A 139 -30.11 -16.64 -14.01
C VAL A 139 -29.32 -17.66 -14.81
N ALA A 140 -29.31 -17.44 -16.12
CA ALA A 140 -28.43 -18.10 -17.05
C ALA A 140 -27.06 -18.24 -16.38
N VAL A 141 -26.55 -19.47 -16.43
CA VAL A 141 -25.18 -19.81 -16.09
C VAL A 141 -24.29 -19.09 -17.12
N ALA A 142 -24.09 -17.80 -16.92
CA ALA A 142 -23.11 -17.04 -17.64
C ALA A 142 -21.77 -17.51 -17.07
N ASN A 143 -21.03 -18.24 -17.88
CA ASN A 143 -19.60 -18.41 -17.77
C ASN A 143 -18.96 -17.01 -17.76
N THR A 144 -19.04 -16.31 -16.63
CA THR A 144 -18.37 -15.04 -16.45
C THR A 144 -17.02 -15.40 -15.89
N SER A 145 -15.99 -15.28 -16.73
CA SER A 145 -14.67 -14.93 -16.25
C SER A 145 -14.85 -13.90 -15.12
N ARG A 146 -14.21 -14.11 -13.97
CA ARG A 146 -14.35 -13.20 -12.82
C ARG A 146 -13.70 -11.88 -13.18
N GLU A 147 -14.46 -11.01 -13.84
CA GLU A 147 -14.01 -9.68 -14.23
C GLU A 147 -13.72 -8.90 -12.97
N SER A 148 -12.47 -8.47 -12.82
CA SER A 148 -12.04 -7.65 -11.70
C SER A 148 -11.56 -6.32 -12.24
N TYR A 149 -11.77 -5.26 -11.47
CA TYR A 149 -11.45 -3.89 -11.85
C TYR A 149 -10.58 -3.26 -10.78
N LEU A 150 -9.59 -2.47 -11.18
CA LEU A 150 -8.69 -1.72 -10.29
C LEU A 150 -8.85 -0.23 -10.57
N ILE A 151 -8.59 0.62 -9.58
CA ILE A 151 -8.50 2.07 -9.79
C ILE A 151 -7.07 2.51 -9.63
N GLN A 152 -6.39 2.88 -10.72
CA GLN A 152 -5.04 3.44 -10.67
C GLN A 152 -5.09 4.94 -10.37
N ILE A 153 -4.56 5.34 -9.23
CA ILE A 153 -4.56 6.72 -8.77
C ILE A 153 -3.37 7.48 -9.35
N ALA A 154 -2.18 6.89 -9.24
CA ALA A 154 -0.92 7.52 -9.60
C ALA A 154 0.14 6.48 -9.99
N ALA A 155 1.22 6.94 -10.62
CA ALA A 155 2.41 6.13 -10.89
C ALA A 155 3.66 6.97 -10.61
N PHE A 156 4.56 6.46 -9.78
CA PHE A 156 5.78 7.16 -9.35
C PHE A 156 7.03 6.45 -9.87
N LYS A 157 8.12 7.19 -10.05
CA LYS A 157 9.45 6.60 -10.34
C LYS A 157 10.14 6.12 -9.07
N ALA A 158 9.94 6.83 -7.95
CA ALA A 158 10.46 6.45 -6.66
C ALA A 158 9.45 5.57 -5.90
N ARG A 159 9.96 4.52 -5.26
CA ARG A 159 9.14 3.62 -4.45
C ARG A 159 8.60 4.31 -3.20
N SER A 160 9.42 5.15 -2.57
CA SER A 160 9.06 5.91 -1.36
C SER A 160 7.81 6.77 -1.59
N ASP A 161 7.73 7.48 -2.71
CA ASP A 161 6.61 8.38 -3.02
C ASP A 161 5.29 7.60 -3.16
N ALA A 162 5.35 6.42 -3.80
CA ALA A 162 4.21 5.53 -3.92
C ALA A 162 3.77 4.98 -2.56
N GLU A 163 4.72 4.64 -1.68
CA GLU A 163 4.45 4.16 -0.33
C GLU A 163 3.87 5.27 0.57
N HIS A 164 4.34 6.51 0.43
CA HIS A 164 3.75 7.67 1.12
C HIS A 164 2.30 7.89 0.72
N LEU A 165 1.99 7.86 -0.58
CA LEU A 165 0.60 8.00 -1.04
C LEU A 165 -0.27 6.82 -0.56
N LYS A 166 0.25 5.59 -0.63
CA LYS A 166 -0.43 4.41 -0.08
C LYS A 166 -0.76 4.62 1.39
N ALA A 167 0.21 5.02 2.21
CA ALA A 167 0.01 5.24 3.64
C ALA A 167 -1.06 6.32 3.89
N ALA A 168 -0.96 7.45 3.20
CA ALA A 168 -1.92 8.56 3.32
C ALA A 168 -3.36 8.11 3.00
N LEU A 169 -3.55 7.31 1.96
CA LEU A 169 -4.87 6.81 1.56
C LEU A 169 -5.37 5.67 2.46
N THR A 170 -4.47 4.80 2.92
CA THR A 170 -4.81 3.70 3.84
C THR A 170 -5.31 4.25 5.17
N LEU A 171 -4.67 5.31 5.70
CA LEU A 171 -5.12 6.00 6.91
C LEU A 171 -6.52 6.62 6.76
N LYS A 172 -6.95 6.90 5.53
CA LYS A 172 -8.29 7.40 5.22
C LYS A 172 -9.31 6.29 4.94
N GLY A 173 -8.91 5.03 5.13
CA GLY A 173 -9.77 3.86 4.98
C GLY A 173 -9.87 3.32 3.55
N PHE A 174 -9.01 3.77 2.62
CA PHE A 174 -8.97 3.21 1.28
C PHE A 174 -8.05 1.98 1.22
N ASP A 175 -8.49 0.92 0.54
CA ASP A 175 -7.67 -0.27 0.30
C ASP A 175 -6.72 -0.05 -0.88
N VAL A 176 -5.47 0.33 -0.58
CA VAL A 176 -4.48 0.75 -1.57
C VAL A 176 -3.26 -0.17 -1.60
N SER A 177 -2.85 -0.54 -2.80
CA SER A 177 -1.65 -1.34 -3.07
C SER A 177 -0.70 -0.63 -4.03
N VAL A 178 0.58 -0.96 -3.93
CA VAL A 178 1.63 -0.47 -4.82
C VAL A 178 2.14 -1.63 -5.64
N VAL A 179 2.08 -1.51 -6.97
CA VAL A 179 2.56 -2.52 -7.91
C VAL A 179 3.72 -1.95 -8.71
N ALA A 180 4.85 -2.64 -8.68
CA ALA A 180 5.97 -2.34 -9.56
C ALA A 180 5.65 -2.84 -10.97
N THR A 181 5.84 -1.99 -11.98
CA THR A 181 5.63 -2.32 -13.38
C THR A 181 6.74 -1.70 -14.20
N VAL A 182 7.39 -2.49 -15.06
CA VAL A 182 8.37 -1.98 -16.01
C VAL A 182 7.64 -1.62 -17.31
N GLN A 183 7.74 -0.37 -17.73
CA GLN A 183 7.23 0.11 -19.02
C GLN A 183 8.35 0.83 -19.74
N GLN A 184 8.61 0.45 -21.00
CA GLN A 184 9.61 1.11 -21.86
C GLN A 184 10.98 1.21 -21.17
N GLN A 185 11.45 0.11 -20.54
CA GLN A 185 12.72 0.05 -19.80
C GLN A 185 12.79 0.91 -18.51
N VAL A 186 11.69 1.55 -18.10
CA VAL A 186 11.60 2.34 -16.87
C VAL A 186 10.71 1.62 -15.85
N SER A 187 11.19 1.50 -14.61
CA SER A 187 10.40 0.96 -13.49
C SER A 187 9.48 2.03 -12.92
N TRP A 188 8.19 1.71 -12.84
CA TRP A 188 7.15 2.54 -12.26
C TRP A 188 6.50 1.83 -11.08
N TYR A 189 6.15 2.60 -10.05
CA TYR A 189 5.42 2.14 -8.88
C TYR A 189 4.01 2.70 -8.94
N ARG A 190 3.06 1.87 -9.34
CA ARG A 190 1.66 2.24 -9.54
C ARG A 190 0.89 2.09 -8.25
N VAL A 191 0.22 3.15 -7.83
CA VAL A 191 -0.68 3.16 -6.68
C VAL A 191 -2.08 2.83 -7.19
N ILE A 192 -2.60 1.69 -6.78
CA ILE A 192 -3.89 1.15 -7.20
C ILE A 192 -4.79 0.92 -5.98
N VAL A 193 -6.09 1.18 -6.12
CA VAL A 193 -7.10 0.84 -5.12
C VAL A 193 -7.83 -0.41 -5.57
N GLY A 194 -7.93 -1.36 -4.65
CA GLY A 194 -8.86 -2.50 -4.60
C GLY A 194 -9.09 -3.31 -5.90
N PRO A 195 -9.17 -4.64 -5.84
CA PRO A 195 -9.92 -5.39 -6.83
C PRO A 195 -11.43 -5.24 -6.58
N PHE A 196 -12.14 -4.60 -7.49
CA PHE A 196 -13.60 -4.48 -7.51
C PHE A 196 -14.20 -5.52 -8.45
N GLY A 197 -15.21 -6.25 -8.00
CA GLY A 197 -15.84 -7.32 -8.81
C GLY A 197 -16.77 -6.83 -9.93
N SER A 198 -16.96 -5.52 -10.09
CA SER A 198 -17.76 -4.96 -11.18
C SER A 198 -17.35 -3.53 -11.48
N ARG A 199 -17.57 -3.08 -12.72
CA ARG A 199 -17.31 -1.70 -13.14
C ARG A 199 -18.10 -0.67 -12.31
N PRO A 200 -19.41 -0.83 -12.04
CA PRO A 200 -20.14 0.12 -11.21
C PRO A 200 -19.60 0.23 -9.78
N ALA A 201 -19.09 -0.87 -9.20
CA ALA A 201 -18.46 -0.84 -7.89
C ALA A 201 -17.16 -0.01 -7.91
N ALA A 202 -16.34 -0.15 -8.95
CA ALA A 202 -15.15 0.67 -9.14
C ALA A 202 -15.49 2.16 -9.37
N GLU A 203 -16.55 2.47 -10.12
CA GLU A 203 -17.00 3.86 -10.33
C GLU A 203 -17.46 4.52 -9.03
N LYS A 204 -18.18 3.79 -8.18
CA LYS A 204 -18.58 4.28 -6.85
C LYS A 204 -17.38 4.56 -5.95
N ALA A 205 -16.38 3.68 -5.96
CA ALA A 205 -15.15 3.88 -5.19
C ALA A 205 -14.32 5.05 -5.75
N GLN A 206 -14.22 5.18 -7.08
CA GLN A 206 -13.56 6.31 -7.75
C GLN A 206 -14.21 7.64 -7.35
N LEU A 207 -15.55 7.69 -7.26
CA LEU A 207 -16.27 8.88 -6.85
C LEU A 207 -15.96 9.25 -5.38
N ASN A 208 -15.92 8.27 -4.48
CA ASN A 208 -15.51 8.49 -3.09
C ASN A 208 -14.07 9.03 -2.99
N LEU A 209 -13.15 8.47 -3.77
CA LEU A 209 -11.79 9.00 -3.86
C LEU A 209 -11.76 10.45 -4.37
N ALA A 210 -12.52 10.75 -5.42
CA ALA A 210 -12.57 12.09 -5.97
C ALA A 210 -13.19 13.11 -5.00
N GLN A 211 -14.14 12.70 -4.17
CA GLN A 211 -14.78 13.56 -3.18
C GLN A 211 -13.88 13.82 -1.97
N ASN A 212 -13.28 12.77 -1.41
CA ASN A 212 -12.50 12.88 -0.17
C ASN A 212 -11.08 13.39 -0.42
N GLU A 213 -10.45 12.92 -1.50
CA GLU A 213 -9.03 13.19 -1.79
C GLU A 213 -8.83 14.24 -2.89
N ARG A 214 -9.88 14.58 -3.64
CA ARG A 214 -9.78 15.34 -4.90
C ARG A 214 -8.86 14.67 -5.92
N ILE A 215 -8.71 13.34 -5.84
CA ILE A 215 -7.91 12.56 -6.80
C ILE A 215 -8.83 11.73 -7.69
N LYS A 216 -8.72 11.93 -9.00
CA LYS A 216 -9.47 11.14 -10.00
C LYS A 216 -8.57 10.03 -10.54
N GLY A 217 -8.71 8.82 -10.00
CA GLY A 217 -8.04 7.64 -10.51
C GLY A 217 -8.63 7.12 -11.83
N MET A 218 -7.91 6.26 -12.53
CA MET A 218 -8.34 5.59 -13.77
C MET A 218 -8.79 4.16 -13.45
N ILE A 219 -10.01 3.79 -13.86
CA ILE A 219 -10.49 2.41 -13.75
C ILE A 219 -9.85 1.56 -14.85
N ARG A 220 -9.30 0.40 -14.47
CA ARG A 220 -8.72 -0.59 -15.37
C ARG A 220 -9.34 -1.95 -15.10
N LYS A 221 -9.73 -2.67 -16.15
CA LYS A 221 -10.10 -4.09 -16.05
C LYS A 221 -8.80 -4.89 -15.89
N ILE A 222 -8.82 -5.88 -15.01
CA ILE A 222 -7.81 -6.94 -14.96
C ILE A 222 -8.41 -8.20 -15.55
N ASP A 223 -7.67 -8.81 -16.46
CA ASP A 223 -7.96 -10.15 -16.93
C ASP A 223 -7.25 -11.10 -15.95
N VAL A 224 -8.05 -11.85 -15.19
CA VAL A 224 -7.59 -12.86 -14.22
C VAL A 224 -7.58 -14.22 -14.89
#